data_AF-A0A1Q2MFG7-F1
#
_entry.id   AF-A0A1Q2MFG7-F1
#
_cell.length_a   1.000
_cell.length_b   1.000
_cell.length_c   1.000
_cell.angle_alpha   90.00
_cell.angle_beta   90.00
_cell.angle_gamma   90.00
#
_symmetry.space_group_name_H-M   'P 1'
#
loop_
_entity.id
_entity.type
_entity.pdbx_description
1 polymer ?
#
loop_
_entity_poly.entity_id
_entity_poly.type
_entity_poly.pdbx_seq_one_letter_code
_entity_poly.pdbx_strand_id
1 'polypeptide(L)'
;MLILYHLIIEQSTFYVIIVMEDFNNTTISKKWLTIPVIATITRLLCREFTLQNEYLRLENKILKSRIKKRIIFNDDERRSLVEAALTLGRDLMEQVVSIVKPKTILAWQRRLEKQKWDYSDRRKRKPGRPRIDVGIEQIVCRMARENEWGYKRIQGELKKLEIEISKTSVANILIRNGLPSSPERKGLSWCEFLSRYEGVFLFADMFQKEVWTFQGINNKIPDEYNKSRRAAVR
;
A
#
# COMPACT_ATOMS: atom_id res chain seq x y z
N MET A 1 9.73 -24.53 5.54
CA MET A 1 8.63 -24.55 4.55
C MET A 1 8.69 -23.36 3.58
N LEU A 2 8.69 -22.11 4.05
CA LEU A 2 8.79 -20.92 3.16
C LEU A 2 10.14 -20.80 2.41
N ILE A 3 11.26 -21.20 3.03
CA ILE A 3 12.59 -21.15 2.40
C ILE A 3 12.72 -22.18 1.25
N LEU A 4 12.06 -23.33 1.38
CA LEU A 4 12.03 -24.37 0.33
C LEU A 4 11.20 -23.92 -0.88
N TYR A 5 10.06 -23.24 -0.67
CA TYR A 5 9.27 -22.68 -1.76
C TYR A 5 10.00 -21.54 -2.50
N HIS A 6 10.75 -20.70 -1.79
CA HIS A 6 11.55 -19.65 -2.41
C HIS A 6 12.73 -20.22 -3.22
N LEU A 7 13.37 -21.28 -2.72
CA LEU A 7 14.44 -21.97 -3.44
C LEU A 7 13.92 -22.69 -4.71
N ILE A 8 12.73 -23.28 -4.66
CA ILE A 8 12.11 -23.95 -5.82
C ILE A 8 11.69 -22.93 -6.89
N ILE A 9 11.17 -21.77 -6.49
CA ILE A 9 10.78 -20.72 -7.43
C ILE A 9 12.02 -20.04 -8.03
N GLU A 10 13.07 -19.75 -7.23
CA GLU A 10 14.32 -19.18 -7.75
C GLU A 10 15.07 -20.16 -8.67
N GLN A 11 15.13 -21.45 -8.34
CA GLN A 11 15.73 -22.46 -9.24
C GLN A 11 14.91 -22.61 -10.54
N SER A 12 13.59 -22.55 -10.47
CA SER A 12 12.72 -22.64 -11.65
C SER A 12 12.80 -21.40 -12.55
N THR A 13 12.94 -20.20 -12.00
CA THR A 13 13.08 -18.97 -12.80
C THR A 13 14.49 -18.82 -13.36
N PHE A 14 15.53 -19.22 -12.62
CA PHE A 14 16.90 -19.28 -13.15
C PHE A 14 17.03 -20.30 -14.29
N TYR A 15 16.40 -21.47 -14.17
CA TYR A 15 16.42 -22.49 -15.23
C TYR A 15 15.68 -22.03 -16.49
N VAL A 16 14.54 -21.33 -16.34
CA VAL A 16 13.78 -20.79 -17.50
C VAL A 16 14.53 -19.63 -18.17
N ILE A 17 15.21 -18.77 -17.41
CA ILE A 17 15.97 -17.64 -17.97
C ILE A 17 17.27 -18.13 -18.65
N ILE A 18 18.03 -19.04 -18.03
CA ILE A 18 19.22 -19.64 -18.65
C ILE A 18 18.85 -20.42 -19.92
N VAL A 19 17.78 -21.23 -19.89
CA VAL A 19 17.31 -21.95 -21.08
C VAL A 19 16.84 -20.99 -22.18
N MET A 20 16.24 -19.84 -21.84
CA MET A 20 15.84 -18.84 -22.84
C MET A 20 17.04 -18.03 -23.39
N GLU A 21 18.07 -17.79 -22.58
CA GLU A 21 19.26 -17.02 -22.96
C GLU A 21 20.24 -17.87 -23.81
N ASP A 22 20.36 -19.17 -23.52
CA ASP A 22 21.10 -20.13 -24.34
C ASP A 22 20.43 -20.39 -25.71
N PHE A 23 19.09 -20.27 -25.79
CA PHE A 23 18.34 -20.40 -27.04
C PHE A 23 18.50 -19.21 -28.01
N ASN A 24 18.84 -18.02 -27.49
CA ASN A 24 18.95 -16.82 -28.31
C ASN A 24 20.30 -16.72 -29.06
N ASN A 25 21.37 -17.29 -28.53
CA ASN A 25 22.72 -17.05 -29.05
C ASN A 25 23.22 -18.04 -30.12
N THR A 26 22.54 -19.17 -30.39
CA THR A 26 23.11 -20.18 -31.32
C THR A 26 22.24 -20.66 -32.49
N THR A 27 20.96 -20.30 -32.62
CA THR A 27 20.09 -21.10 -33.53
C THR A 27 18.98 -20.34 -34.23
N ILE A 28 19.26 -19.72 -35.38
CA ILE A 28 18.22 -19.55 -36.43
C ILE A 28 18.02 -20.89 -37.16
N SER A 29 19.11 -21.64 -37.35
CA SER A 29 19.17 -22.93 -38.06
C SER A 29 18.60 -24.13 -37.30
N LYS A 30 18.20 -24.06 -36.02
CA LYS A 30 17.56 -25.20 -35.30
C LYS A 30 16.12 -24.94 -34.82
N LYS A 31 15.58 -23.72 -35.02
CA LYS A 31 14.21 -23.33 -34.61
C LYS A 31 13.12 -24.21 -35.24
N TRP A 32 13.26 -24.57 -36.52
CA TRP A 32 12.33 -25.44 -37.26
C TRP A 32 12.17 -26.86 -36.67
N LEU A 33 13.18 -27.36 -35.93
CA LEU A 33 13.11 -28.68 -35.26
C LEU A 33 12.63 -28.57 -33.80
N THR A 34 12.91 -27.46 -33.12
CA THR A 34 12.50 -27.29 -31.70
C THR A 34 11.04 -26.85 -31.56
N ILE A 35 10.51 -26.08 -32.50
CA ILE A 35 9.09 -25.66 -32.51
C ILE A 35 8.11 -26.85 -32.48
N PRO A 36 8.22 -27.88 -33.35
CA PRO A 36 7.29 -29.01 -33.32
C PRO A 36 7.42 -29.85 -32.05
N VAL A 37 8.63 -29.99 -31.50
CA VAL A 37 8.85 -30.70 -30.22
C VAL A 37 8.26 -29.93 -29.04
N ILE A 38 8.44 -28.62 -28.99
CA ILE A 38 7.81 -27.76 -27.97
C ILE A 38 6.29 -27.80 -28.13
N ALA A 39 5.77 -27.75 -29.36
CA ALA A 39 4.33 -27.80 -29.65
C ALA A 39 3.71 -29.15 -29.24
N THR A 40 4.40 -30.27 -29.45
CA THR A 40 3.90 -31.59 -29.01
C THR A 40 3.96 -31.74 -27.50
N ILE A 41 5.04 -31.30 -26.85
CA ILE A 41 5.16 -31.31 -25.38
C ILE A 41 4.10 -30.41 -24.75
N THR A 42 3.95 -29.17 -25.22
CA THR A 42 2.89 -28.26 -24.72
C THR A 42 1.51 -28.83 -24.99
N ARG A 43 1.25 -29.44 -26.14
CA ARG A 43 -0.03 -30.11 -26.43
C ARG A 43 -0.30 -31.26 -25.45
N LEU A 44 0.69 -32.08 -25.14
CA LEU A 44 0.57 -33.20 -24.21
C LEU A 44 0.35 -32.70 -22.78
N LEU A 45 1.17 -31.76 -22.32
CA LEU A 45 1.03 -31.15 -20.98
C LEU A 45 -0.32 -30.45 -20.84
N CYS A 46 -0.73 -29.64 -21.81
CA CYS A 46 -2.03 -28.97 -21.79
C CYS A 46 -3.18 -29.99 -21.73
N ARG A 47 -3.06 -31.13 -22.43
CA ARG A 47 -4.07 -32.20 -22.39
C ARG A 47 -4.17 -32.80 -20.99
N GLU A 48 -3.06 -33.15 -20.36
CA GLU A 48 -3.04 -33.72 -19.02
C GLU A 48 -3.63 -32.75 -17.98
N PHE A 49 -3.20 -31.49 -17.99
CA PHE A 49 -3.76 -30.47 -17.10
C PHE A 49 -5.25 -30.21 -17.36
N THR A 50 -5.70 -30.30 -18.61
CA THR A 50 -7.13 -30.14 -18.94
C THR A 50 -7.93 -31.29 -18.34
N LEU A 51 -7.48 -32.54 -18.50
CA LEU A 51 -8.15 -33.72 -17.93
C LEU A 51 -8.21 -33.67 -16.40
N GLN A 52 -7.10 -33.28 -15.75
CA GLN A 52 -7.09 -33.11 -14.29
C GLN A 52 -8.09 -32.03 -13.85
N ASN A 53 -8.14 -30.88 -14.53
CA ASN A 53 -9.09 -29.83 -14.22
C ASN A 53 -10.55 -30.26 -14.45
N GLU A 54 -10.82 -31.02 -15.51
CA GLU A 54 -12.16 -31.57 -15.79
C GLU A 54 -12.60 -32.54 -14.69
N TYR A 55 -11.71 -33.44 -14.28
CA TYR A 55 -11.97 -34.35 -13.16
C TYR A 55 -12.29 -33.58 -11.88
N LEU A 56 -11.44 -32.61 -11.49
CA LEU A 56 -11.65 -31.78 -10.30
C LEU A 56 -12.95 -30.95 -10.38
N ARG A 57 -13.35 -30.49 -11.58
CA ARG A 57 -14.63 -29.79 -11.78
C ARG A 57 -15.82 -30.73 -11.58
N LEU A 58 -15.74 -31.96 -12.07
CA LEU A 58 -16.76 -32.98 -11.87
C LEU A 58 -16.88 -33.36 -10.39
N GLU A 59 -15.75 -33.60 -9.71
CA GLU A 59 -15.71 -33.88 -8.29
C GLU A 59 -16.33 -32.72 -7.48
N ASN A 60 -15.93 -31.47 -7.75
CA ASN A 60 -16.52 -30.29 -7.12
C ASN A 60 -18.03 -30.17 -7.39
N LYS A 61 -18.50 -30.52 -8.58
CA LYS A 61 -19.94 -30.54 -8.91
C LYS A 61 -20.70 -31.57 -8.06
N ILE A 62 -20.12 -32.75 -7.88
CA ILE A 62 -20.68 -33.83 -7.05
C ILE A 62 -20.66 -33.44 -5.57
N LEU A 63 -19.56 -32.86 -5.07
CA LEU A 63 -19.49 -32.40 -3.69
C LEU A 63 -20.52 -31.30 -3.42
N LYS A 64 -20.65 -30.33 -4.33
CA LYS A 64 -21.67 -29.27 -4.23
C LYS A 64 -23.09 -29.81 -4.21
N SER A 65 -23.43 -30.82 -5.01
CA SER A 65 -24.78 -31.38 -5.02
C SER A 65 -25.12 -32.11 -3.72
N ARG A 66 -24.12 -32.62 -3.00
CA ARG A 66 -24.28 -33.27 -1.69
C ARG A 66 -24.39 -32.29 -0.53
N ILE A 67 -23.90 -31.06 -0.69
CA ILE A 67 -23.95 -30.03 0.36
C ILE A 67 -25.34 -29.40 0.40
N LYS A 68 -26.15 -29.78 1.39
CA LYS A 68 -27.52 -29.25 1.60
C LYS A 68 -27.56 -27.91 2.33
N LYS A 69 -26.45 -27.49 2.96
CA LYS A 69 -26.36 -26.28 3.81
C LYS A 69 -25.46 -25.23 3.17
N ARG A 70 -25.68 -23.95 3.50
CA ARG A 70 -24.82 -22.85 3.03
C ARG A 70 -23.38 -23.03 3.55
N ILE A 71 -22.40 -22.93 2.65
CA ILE A 71 -20.98 -22.99 2.99
C ILE A 71 -20.58 -21.69 3.70
N ILE A 72 -20.00 -21.83 4.90
CA ILE A 72 -19.44 -20.72 5.68
C ILE A 72 -17.93 -20.84 5.57
N PHE A 73 -17.29 -19.78 5.08
CA PHE A 73 -15.83 -19.73 4.93
C PHE A 73 -15.18 -19.14 6.17
N ASN A 74 -14.07 -19.73 6.62
CA ASN A 74 -13.17 -19.12 7.59
C ASN A 74 -12.38 -17.96 6.92
N ASP A 75 -11.84 -17.04 7.72
CA ASP A 75 -11.06 -15.92 7.20
C ASP A 75 -9.79 -16.36 6.48
N ASP A 76 -9.15 -17.47 6.89
CA ASP A 76 -8.00 -18.04 6.18
C ASP A 76 -8.38 -18.64 4.83
N GLU A 77 -9.49 -19.37 4.77
CA GLU A 77 -10.03 -19.90 3.51
C GLU A 77 -10.38 -18.76 2.53
N ARG A 78 -10.97 -17.67 3.05
CA ARG A 78 -11.24 -16.47 2.23
C ARG A 78 -9.95 -15.86 1.69
N ARG A 79 -8.87 -15.81 2.49
CA ARG A 79 -7.57 -15.30 2.03
C ARG A 79 -6.99 -16.17 0.93
N SER A 80 -6.93 -17.49 1.11
CA SER A 80 -6.41 -18.41 0.10
C SER A 80 -7.22 -18.36 -1.20
N LEU A 81 -8.55 -18.25 -1.11
CA LEU A 81 -9.41 -18.08 -2.28
C LEU A 81 -9.18 -16.73 -2.98
N VAL A 82 -8.98 -15.64 -2.23
CA VAL A 82 -8.67 -14.33 -2.82
C VAL A 82 -7.32 -14.35 -3.52
N GLU A 83 -6.29 -14.93 -2.89
CA GLU A 83 -4.97 -15.06 -3.48
C GLU A 83 -5.04 -15.82 -4.80
N ALA A 84 -5.55 -17.05 -4.79
CA ALA A 84 -5.69 -17.88 -6.00
C ALA A 84 -6.59 -17.24 -7.08
N ALA A 85 -7.60 -16.44 -6.69
CA ALA A 85 -8.47 -15.78 -7.66
C ALA A 85 -7.77 -14.59 -8.32
N LEU A 86 -6.96 -13.82 -7.60
CA LEU A 86 -6.24 -12.68 -8.16
C LEU A 86 -5.18 -13.11 -9.18
N THR A 87 -4.61 -14.31 -9.04
CA THR A 87 -3.63 -14.85 -10.00
C THR A 87 -4.26 -15.26 -11.32
N LEU A 88 -5.55 -15.58 -11.33
CA LEU A 88 -6.29 -15.98 -12.53
C LEU A 88 -6.63 -14.77 -13.43
N GLY A 89 -6.69 -13.56 -12.88
CA GLY A 89 -7.19 -12.39 -13.61
C GLY A 89 -8.71 -12.40 -13.77
N ARG A 90 -9.30 -11.29 -14.27
CA ARG A 90 -10.75 -11.04 -14.20
C ARG A 90 -11.58 -11.99 -15.07
N ASP A 91 -11.14 -12.23 -16.30
CA ASP A 91 -11.91 -13.00 -17.29
C ASP A 91 -11.95 -14.50 -16.95
N LEU A 92 -10.82 -15.04 -16.52
CA LEU A 92 -10.72 -16.43 -16.05
C LEU A 92 -11.43 -16.63 -14.70
N MET A 93 -11.47 -15.61 -13.85
CA MET A 93 -12.20 -15.68 -12.58
C MET A 93 -13.70 -15.89 -12.81
N GLU A 94 -14.30 -15.26 -13.80
CA GLU A 94 -15.72 -15.46 -14.14
C GLU A 94 -16.00 -16.89 -14.65
N GLN A 95 -15.03 -17.52 -15.31
CA GLN A 95 -15.18 -18.87 -15.88
C GLN A 95 -14.89 -19.98 -14.86
N VAL A 96 -13.92 -19.78 -13.97
CA VAL A 96 -13.40 -20.82 -13.07
C VAL A 96 -14.08 -20.77 -11.70
N VAL A 97 -14.36 -19.57 -11.18
CA VAL A 97 -14.87 -19.41 -9.83
C VAL A 97 -16.35 -19.78 -9.78
N SER A 98 -16.61 -20.99 -9.29
CA SER A 98 -17.96 -21.55 -9.22
C SER A 98 -18.54 -21.61 -7.81
N ILE A 99 -17.70 -21.48 -6.77
CA ILE A 99 -18.11 -21.59 -5.36
C ILE A 99 -18.64 -20.25 -4.83
N VAL A 100 -17.97 -19.16 -5.18
CA VAL A 100 -18.24 -17.80 -4.69
C VAL A 100 -18.36 -16.88 -5.90
N LYS A 101 -19.23 -15.87 -5.87
CA LYS A 101 -19.29 -14.91 -6.99
C LYS A 101 -17.97 -14.12 -7.06
N PRO A 102 -17.39 -13.86 -8.25
CA PRO A 102 -16.19 -13.04 -8.39
C PRO A 102 -16.27 -11.69 -7.64
N LYS A 103 -17.44 -11.02 -7.72
CA LYS A 103 -17.73 -9.78 -6.97
C LYS A 103 -17.54 -9.92 -5.45
N THR A 104 -17.86 -11.08 -4.88
CA THR A 104 -17.73 -11.36 -3.46
C THR A 104 -16.25 -11.57 -3.08
N ILE A 105 -15.47 -12.22 -3.92
CA ILE A 105 -14.01 -12.37 -3.73
C ILE A 105 -13.35 -10.98 -3.70
N LEU A 106 -13.69 -10.12 -4.67
CA LEU A 106 -13.19 -8.74 -4.70
C LEU A 106 -13.67 -7.90 -3.50
N ALA A 107 -14.84 -8.23 -2.93
CA ALA A 107 -15.31 -7.59 -1.70
C ALA A 107 -14.51 -8.04 -0.48
N TRP A 108 -14.14 -9.32 -0.42
CA TRP A 108 -13.25 -9.84 0.62
C TRP A 108 -11.85 -9.23 0.53
N GLN A 109 -11.29 -9.10 -0.67
CA GLN A 109 -10.02 -8.39 -0.90
C GLN A 109 -10.08 -6.97 -0.33
N ARG A 110 -11.06 -6.17 -0.73
CA ARG A 110 -11.23 -4.79 -0.23
C ARG A 110 -11.41 -4.75 1.29
N ARG A 111 -12.05 -5.75 1.89
CA ARG A 111 -12.18 -5.85 3.35
C ARG A 111 -10.83 -6.10 4.01
N LEU A 112 -10.03 -7.03 3.47
CA LEU A 112 -8.68 -7.33 3.97
C LEU A 112 -7.75 -6.11 3.84
N GLU A 113 -7.83 -5.39 2.73
CA GLU A 113 -7.11 -4.12 2.55
C GLU A 113 -7.51 -3.11 3.62
N LYS A 114 -8.81 -2.88 3.82
CA LYS A 114 -9.30 -1.96 4.85
C LYS A 114 -8.80 -2.35 6.24
N GLN A 115 -8.81 -3.64 6.57
CA GLN A 115 -8.32 -4.13 7.87
C GLN A 115 -6.81 -3.93 8.04
N LYS A 116 -6.00 -4.13 6.98
CA LYS A 116 -4.56 -3.83 7.03
C LYS A 116 -4.30 -2.37 7.35
N TRP A 117 -5.07 -1.49 6.74
CA TRP A 117 -4.99 -0.04 6.91
C TRP A 117 -5.81 0.48 8.10
N ASP A 118 -6.46 -0.41 8.85
CA ASP A 118 -7.19 -0.05 10.05
C ASP A 118 -6.21 0.16 11.20
N TYR A 119 -5.68 1.38 11.28
CA TYR A 119 -4.82 1.82 12.37
C TYR A 119 -5.62 2.21 13.63
N SER A 120 -6.91 1.89 13.73
CA SER A 120 -7.76 2.24 14.87
C SER A 120 -7.20 1.73 16.20
N ASP A 121 -6.66 0.51 16.23
CA ASP A 121 -6.02 -0.04 17.43
C ASP A 121 -4.76 0.74 17.85
N ARG A 122 -3.99 1.23 16.88
CA ARG A 122 -2.83 2.12 17.14
C ARG A 122 -3.26 3.53 17.54
N ARG A 123 -4.51 3.88 17.26
CA ARG A 123 -5.15 5.14 17.66
C ARG A 123 -5.69 5.09 19.08
N LYS A 124 -5.60 3.96 19.80
CA LYS A 124 -5.79 3.92 21.26
C LYS A 124 -4.82 4.93 21.87
N ARG A 125 -5.37 6.10 22.22
CA ARG A 125 -4.66 7.32 22.55
C ARG A 125 -3.65 7.05 23.65
N LYS A 126 -2.36 7.03 23.28
CA LYS A 126 -1.32 7.31 24.28
C LYS A 126 -1.65 8.68 24.88
N PRO A 127 -1.60 8.86 26.20
CA PRO A 127 -1.72 10.20 26.77
C PRO A 127 -0.72 11.09 26.03
N GLY A 128 -1.21 12.20 25.48
CA GLY A 128 -0.37 13.15 24.76
C GLY A 128 0.73 13.68 25.68
N ARG A 129 1.65 14.48 25.12
CA ARG A 129 2.68 15.16 25.92
C ARG A 129 2.02 15.82 27.16
N PRO A 130 2.57 15.62 28.37
CA PRO A 130 2.02 16.25 29.57
C PRO A 130 1.91 17.76 29.35
N ARG A 131 0.85 18.34 29.91
CA ARG A 131 0.57 19.77 29.77
C ARG A 131 1.69 20.59 30.43
N ILE A 132 1.89 21.79 29.91
CA ILE A 132 2.78 22.78 30.52
C ILE A 132 2.14 23.24 31.83
N ASP A 133 2.98 23.60 32.79
CA ASP A 133 2.53 24.07 34.10
C ASP A 133 1.57 25.27 33.98
N VAL A 134 0.53 25.30 34.82
CA VAL A 134 -0.54 26.29 34.76
C VAL A 134 -0.01 27.70 35.05
N GLY A 135 1.00 27.84 35.91
CA GLY A 135 1.59 29.14 36.24
C GLY A 135 2.26 29.79 35.03
N ILE A 136 2.98 28.99 34.24
CA ILE A 136 3.61 29.43 32.99
C ILE A 136 2.55 29.90 31.98
N GLU A 137 1.44 29.17 31.87
CA GLU A 137 0.37 29.52 30.94
C GLU A 137 -0.30 30.85 31.28
N GLN A 138 -0.47 31.13 32.58
CA GLN A 138 -1.00 32.41 33.05
C GLN A 138 -0.07 33.58 32.70
N ILE A 139 1.25 33.41 32.86
CA ILE A 139 2.24 34.43 32.50
C ILE A 139 2.18 34.73 31.00
N VAL A 140 2.14 33.69 30.17
CA VAL A 140 2.00 33.83 28.69
C VAL A 140 0.73 34.60 28.33
N CYS A 141 -0.41 34.24 28.92
CA CYS A 141 -1.68 34.90 28.64
C CYS A 141 -1.71 36.34 29.13
N ARG A 142 -1.09 36.64 30.28
CA ARG A 142 -0.98 38.00 30.81
C ARG A 142 -0.14 38.88 29.88
N MET A 143 1.05 38.44 29.51
CA MET A 143 1.93 39.16 28.57
C MET A 143 1.25 39.44 27.22
N ALA A 144 0.50 38.47 26.70
CA ALA A 144 -0.22 38.62 25.45
C ALA A 144 -1.39 39.61 25.51
N ARG A 145 -2.12 39.67 26.64
CA ARG A 145 -3.25 40.60 26.82
C ARG A 145 -2.79 42.02 27.10
N GLU A 146 -1.72 42.19 27.87
CA GLU A 146 -1.24 43.51 28.28
C GLU A 146 -0.46 44.23 27.19
N ASN A 147 0.23 43.48 26.31
CA ASN A 147 1.19 44.08 25.38
C ASN A 147 0.94 43.75 23.90
N GLU A 148 -0.16 43.07 23.57
CA GLU A 148 -0.47 42.59 22.21
C GLU A 148 0.76 41.96 21.52
N TRP A 149 1.55 41.15 22.24
CA TRP A 149 2.77 40.57 21.68
C TRP A 149 2.49 39.27 20.93
N GLY A 150 3.22 39.04 19.83
CA GLY A 150 3.20 37.75 19.14
C GLY A 150 3.99 36.65 19.86
N TYR A 151 3.62 35.39 19.64
CA TYR A 151 4.21 34.21 20.34
C TYR A 151 5.74 34.13 20.30
N LYS A 152 6.40 34.59 19.22
CA LYS A 152 7.88 34.61 19.13
C LYS A 152 8.50 35.61 20.11
N ARG A 153 7.88 36.78 20.26
CA ARG A 153 8.37 37.82 21.17
C ARG A 153 8.16 37.40 22.62
N ILE A 154 6.99 36.85 22.93
CA ILE A 154 6.69 36.27 24.25
C ILE A 154 7.69 35.16 24.60
N GLN A 155 8.02 34.27 23.65
CA GLN A 155 9.05 33.24 23.86
C GLN A 155 10.41 33.86 24.20
N GLY A 156 10.80 34.95 23.51
CA GLY A 156 12.04 35.66 23.77
C GLY A 156 12.09 36.26 25.17
N GLU A 157 10.99 36.86 25.64
CA GLU A 157 10.89 37.40 27.00
C GLU A 157 10.89 36.30 28.07
N LEU A 158 10.21 35.18 27.83
CA LEU A 158 10.25 34.02 28.73
C LEU A 158 11.66 33.42 28.84
N LYS A 159 12.43 33.45 27.75
CA LYS A 159 13.84 33.02 27.76
C LYS A 159 14.71 33.91 28.66
N LYS A 160 14.41 35.21 28.76
CA LYS A 160 15.12 36.13 29.69
C LYS A 160 14.81 35.81 31.16
N LEU A 161 13.63 35.25 31.43
CA LEU A 161 13.21 34.80 32.76
C LEU A 161 13.66 33.36 33.09
N GLU A 162 14.59 32.80 32.29
CA GLU A 162 15.11 31.43 32.41
C GLU A 162 14.04 30.32 32.23
N ILE A 163 12.91 30.65 31.62
CA ILE A 163 11.83 29.68 31.33
C ILE A 163 11.99 29.15 29.90
N GLU A 164 12.44 27.90 29.76
CA GLU A 164 12.63 27.26 28.44
C GLU A 164 11.35 26.66 27.85
N ILE A 165 10.73 27.38 26.92
CA ILE A 165 9.53 26.93 26.21
C ILE A 165 9.69 27.08 24.69
N SER A 166 9.16 26.12 23.93
CA SER A 166 9.15 26.22 22.47
C SER A 166 8.16 27.28 21.99
N LYS A 167 8.52 28.03 20.94
CA LYS A 167 7.60 28.96 20.24
C LYS A 167 6.24 28.35 19.87
N THR A 168 6.23 27.07 19.52
CA THR A 168 5.02 26.30 19.20
C THR A 168 4.13 26.06 20.42
N SER A 169 4.73 25.87 21.59
CA SER A 169 3.99 25.71 22.84
C SER A 169 3.34 27.02 23.26
N VAL A 170 4.06 28.15 23.15
CA VAL A 170 3.48 29.49 23.38
C VAL A 170 2.32 29.74 22.41
N ALA A 171 2.49 29.45 21.12
CA ALA A 171 1.42 29.58 20.13
C ALA A 171 0.19 28.73 20.48
N ASN A 172 0.39 27.48 20.91
CA ASN A 172 -0.69 26.59 21.33
C ASN A 172 -1.41 27.11 22.58
N ILE A 173 -0.66 27.68 23.56
CA ILE A 173 -1.21 28.31 24.77
C ILE A 173 -2.09 29.52 24.41
N LEU A 174 -1.67 30.35 23.46
CA LEU A 174 -2.48 31.49 23.02
C LEU A 174 -3.78 31.03 22.34
N ILE A 175 -3.67 30.09 21.40
CA ILE A 175 -4.83 29.57 20.65
C ILE A 175 -5.88 28.95 21.57
N ARG A 176 -5.48 28.10 22.52
CA ARG A 176 -6.42 27.46 23.47
C ARG A 176 -7.13 28.45 24.39
N ASN A 177 -6.52 29.62 24.63
CA ASN A 177 -7.07 30.67 25.47
C ASN A 177 -7.79 31.75 24.65
N GLY A 178 -8.04 31.50 23.35
CA GLY A 178 -8.75 32.41 22.46
C GLY A 178 -7.97 33.68 22.08
N LEU A 179 -6.65 33.71 22.29
CA LEU A 179 -5.80 34.85 21.96
C LEU A 179 -5.18 34.67 20.57
N PRO A 180 -5.11 35.73 19.75
CA PRO A 180 -4.45 35.67 18.46
C PRO A 180 -2.97 35.35 18.67
N SER A 181 -2.47 34.31 17.98
CA SER A 181 -1.08 33.87 18.12
C SER A 181 -0.09 35.00 17.73
N SER A 182 -0.47 35.85 16.77
CA SER A 182 0.30 37.00 16.32
C SER A 182 -0.64 38.15 15.96
N PRO A 183 -0.34 39.41 16.33
CA PRO A 183 -1.21 40.56 16.04
C PRO A 183 -1.44 40.83 14.55
N GLU A 184 -0.50 40.48 13.67
CA GLU A 184 -0.61 40.86 12.24
C GLU A 184 -0.09 39.78 11.30
N ARG A 185 -0.70 38.60 11.29
CA ARG A 185 -0.53 37.68 10.16
C ARG A 185 -1.87 37.10 9.75
N LYS A 186 -2.56 37.79 8.84
CA LYS A 186 -3.30 37.07 7.80
C LYS A 186 -2.24 36.29 7.02
N GLY A 187 -2.05 35.02 7.36
CA GLY A 187 -1.23 34.13 6.54
C GLY A 187 -1.81 34.07 5.13
N LEU A 188 -0.99 33.69 4.15
CA LEU A 188 -1.48 33.32 2.83
C LEU A 188 -2.61 32.30 3.00
N SER A 189 -3.73 32.51 2.32
CA SER A 189 -4.78 31.52 2.27
C SER A 189 -4.23 30.20 1.71
N TRP A 190 -4.84 29.07 2.06
CA TRP A 190 -4.46 27.78 1.48
C TRP A 190 -4.44 27.81 -0.06
N CYS A 191 -5.36 28.56 -0.68
CA CYS A 191 -5.39 28.77 -2.12
C CYS A 191 -4.14 29.52 -2.61
N GLU A 192 -3.77 30.65 -1.98
CA GLU A 192 -2.59 31.42 -2.39
C GLU A 192 -1.28 30.69 -2.13
N PHE A 193 -1.22 29.86 -1.08
CA PHE A 193 -0.08 28.97 -0.85
C PHE A 193 0.01 27.93 -1.97
N LEU A 194 -1.07 27.24 -2.30
CA LEU A 194 -1.08 26.23 -3.37
C LEU A 194 -0.76 26.84 -4.73
N SER A 195 -1.35 27.98 -5.10
CA SER A 195 -1.06 28.66 -6.36
C SER A 195 0.41 29.09 -6.48
N ARG A 196 1.07 29.44 -5.37
CA ARG A 196 2.49 29.80 -5.38
C ARG A 196 3.42 28.59 -5.55
N TYR A 197 3.00 27.41 -5.10
CA TYR A 197 3.80 26.17 -5.16
C TYR A 197 3.27 25.15 -6.18
N GLU A 198 2.29 25.52 -7.00
CA GLU A 198 1.64 24.65 -8.00
C GLU A 198 2.66 23.98 -8.93
N GLY A 199 3.64 24.76 -9.43
CA GLY A 199 4.72 24.26 -10.29
C GLY A 199 5.70 23.29 -9.62
N VAL A 200 5.75 23.25 -8.28
CA VAL A 200 6.59 22.32 -7.50
C VAL A 200 5.81 21.08 -7.06
N PHE A 201 4.53 21.26 -6.72
CA PHE A 201 3.65 20.17 -6.27
C PHE A 201 3.21 19.23 -7.39
N LEU A 202 3.08 19.71 -8.63
CA LEU A 202 2.72 18.86 -9.78
C LEU A 202 3.71 17.70 -10.01
N PHE A 203 4.93 17.77 -9.47
CA PHE A 203 5.93 16.70 -9.56
C PHE A 203 6.03 15.81 -8.31
N ALA A 204 5.31 16.11 -7.24
CA ALA A 204 5.33 15.36 -5.99
C ALA A 204 4.08 14.47 -5.87
N ASP A 205 4.04 13.41 -6.69
CA ASP A 205 3.10 12.32 -6.46
C ASP A 205 3.51 11.54 -5.18
N MET A 206 2.96 11.94 -4.04
CA MET A 206 3.20 11.29 -2.74
C MET A 206 2.30 10.08 -2.49
N PHE A 207 1.62 9.54 -3.52
CA PHE A 207 0.82 8.34 -3.36
C PHE A 207 1.69 7.09 -3.52
N GLN A 208 2.25 6.65 -2.40
CA GLN A 208 2.83 5.31 -2.31
C GLN A 208 1.70 4.28 -2.21
N LYS A 209 1.19 3.84 -3.37
CA LYS A 209 0.21 2.76 -3.43
C LYS A 209 0.95 1.43 -3.43
N GLU A 210 0.77 0.65 -2.38
CA GLU A 210 1.26 -0.72 -2.35
C GLU A 210 0.52 -1.54 -3.42
N VAL A 211 1.28 -2.15 -4.33
CA VAL A 211 0.73 -3.00 -5.38
C VAL A 211 0.74 -4.43 -4.87
N TRP A 212 -0.43 -5.06 -4.87
CA TRP A 212 -0.53 -6.50 -4.61
C TRP A 212 0.19 -7.26 -5.71
N THR A 213 1.25 -7.97 -5.34
CA THR A 213 1.93 -8.94 -6.22
C THR A 213 1.61 -10.35 -5.75
N PHE A 214 1.87 -11.36 -6.60
CA PHE A 214 1.68 -12.79 -6.28
C PHE A 214 2.43 -13.23 -5.00
N GLN A 215 3.47 -12.50 -4.59
CA GLN A 215 4.27 -12.76 -3.38
C GLN A 215 3.76 -12.03 -2.13
N GLY A 216 2.59 -11.38 -2.21
CA GLY A 216 2.04 -10.53 -1.16
C GLY A 216 2.24 -9.04 -1.44
N ILE A 217 2.06 -8.24 -0.39
CA ILE A 217 2.02 -6.77 -0.51
C ILE A 217 3.46 -6.24 -0.52
N ASN A 218 3.94 -5.87 -1.69
CA ASN A 218 5.28 -5.31 -1.87
C ASN A 218 5.22 -3.79 -2.12
N ASN A 219 6.12 -3.05 -1.48
CA ASN A 219 6.32 -1.62 -1.69
C ASN A 219 7.13 -1.34 -2.97
N LYS A 220 7.00 -2.17 -4.01
CA LYS A 220 7.70 -1.96 -5.26
C LYS A 220 7.03 -0.82 -6.02
N ILE A 221 7.72 0.31 -6.07
CA ILE A 221 7.44 1.40 -7.00
C ILE A 221 7.46 0.78 -8.40
N PRO A 222 6.42 0.94 -9.24
CA PRO A 222 6.43 0.41 -10.61
C PRO A 222 7.68 0.89 -11.36
N ASP A 223 8.45 -0.01 -11.97
CA ASP A 223 9.73 0.31 -12.64
C ASP A 223 9.61 1.40 -13.71
N GLU A 224 8.40 1.58 -14.25
CA GLU A 224 8.04 2.63 -15.19
C GLU A 224 8.31 4.05 -14.63
N TYR A 225 8.15 4.26 -13.32
CA TYR A 225 8.48 5.53 -12.65
C TYR A 225 9.99 5.76 -12.50
N ASN A 226 10.78 4.69 -12.31
CA ASN A 226 12.24 4.80 -12.20
C ASN A 226 12.90 5.15 -13.54
N LYS A 227 12.29 4.73 -14.66
CA LYS A 227 12.77 5.04 -16.02
C LYS A 227 12.66 6.55 -16.30
N SER A 228 11.54 7.18 -15.95
CA SER A 228 11.34 8.62 -16.09
C SER A 228 12.27 9.44 -15.18
N ARG A 229 12.55 8.96 -13.97
CA ARG A 229 13.46 9.64 -13.02
C ARG A 229 14.92 9.61 -13.47
N ARG A 230 15.36 8.55 -14.16
CA ARG A 230 16.70 8.46 -14.76
C ARG A 230 16.84 9.32 -16.01
N ALA A 231 15.75 9.55 -16.74
CA ALA A 231 15.73 10.44 -17.91
C ALA A 231 15.80 11.93 -17.53
N ALA A 232 15.32 12.30 -16.33
CA ALA A 232 15.36 13.68 -15.83
C ALA A 232 16.67 14.06 -15.11
N VAL A 233 17.60 13.12 -14.90
CA VAL A 233 18.90 13.31 -14.23
C VAL A 233 20.07 13.28 -15.22
N ARG A 234 19.79 13.22 -16.54
CA ARG A 234 20.75 13.51 -17.62
C ARG A 234 20.31 14.77 -18.33
#